data_AF-A0A965ZHS6-F1
#
_entry.id   AF-A0A965ZHS6-F1
#
_cell.length_a   1.000
_cell.length_b   1.000
_cell.length_c   1.000
_cell.angle_alpha   90.00
_cell.angle_beta   90.00
_cell.angle_gamma   90.00
#
_symmetry.space_group_name_H-M   'P 1'
#
loop_
_entity.id
_entity.type
_entity.pdbx_description
1 polymer ?
#
loop_
_entity_poly.entity_id
_entity_poly.type
_entity_poly.pdbx_seq_one_letter_code
_entity_poly.pdbx_strand_id
1 'polypeptide(L)'
;MKRPGTLTFVLLLLIGAAAKAQTYSVPVSYKMVNQADFIKYEPDVIRTVDWLEQTPWTEEPQKRRAATDFLFKWIQDSPTITMELMPALMDLTDRNNKLLAIFMGAYVKYAIGYPDYTKDAANFAAVKALIAKYKAEPTHTKDRDIERLIKLDKDGQLEDWVHTEYQKPAQQ
;
A
#
# COMPACT_ATOMS: atom_id res chain seq x y z
N MET A 1 -19.38 50.71 -42.53
CA MET A 1 -20.17 49.46 -42.42
C MET A 1 -19.81 48.77 -41.12
N LYS A 2 -20.75 48.67 -40.18
CA LYS A 2 -20.60 47.95 -38.90
C LYS A 2 -21.07 46.51 -39.12
N ARG A 3 -20.31 45.51 -38.64
CA ARG A 3 -20.82 44.17 -38.35
C ARG A 3 -20.54 43.84 -36.88
N PRO A 4 -21.56 43.54 -36.07
CA PRO A 4 -21.42 43.12 -34.69
C PRO A 4 -21.44 41.58 -34.56
N GLY A 5 -20.98 41.08 -33.41
CA GLY A 5 -21.17 39.69 -32.96
C GLY A 5 -19.83 38.92 -32.90
N THR A 6 -19.47 38.21 -31.84
CA THR A 6 -20.21 37.83 -30.64
C THR A 6 -19.19 37.40 -29.59
N LEU A 7 -19.52 37.70 -28.35
CA LEU A 7 -18.92 37.25 -27.10
C LEU A 7 -18.73 35.72 -27.06
N THR A 8 -17.78 35.27 -26.23
CA THR A 8 -17.68 33.95 -25.58
C THR A 8 -16.59 33.02 -26.11
N PHE A 9 -15.41 33.10 -25.50
CA PHE A 9 -14.54 31.92 -25.32
C PHE A 9 -13.97 31.96 -23.89
N VAL A 10 -14.87 31.85 -22.91
CA VAL A 10 -14.52 31.51 -21.53
C VAL A 10 -15.06 30.11 -21.30
N LEU A 11 -14.27 29.31 -20.57
CA LEU A 11 -14.63 28.06 -19.91
C LEU A 11 -14.14 26.78 -20.61
N LEU A 12 -12.86 26.43 -20.39
CA LEU A 12 -12.36 25.05 -20.56
C LEU A 12 -11.09 24.77 -19.73
N LEU A 13 -11.04 25.25 -18.48
CA LEU A 13 -9.90 25.00 -17.57
C LEU A 13 -10.34 24.74 -16.12
N LEU A 14 -11.38 23.93 -15.93
CA LEU A 14 -11.80 23.40 -14.62
C LEU A 14 -12.07 21.88 -14.68
N ILE A 15 -11.18 21.12 -15.31
CA ILE A 15 -11.17 19.67 -15.20
C ILE A 15 -9.77 19.27 -14.78
N GLY A 16 -9.53 19.10 -13.48
CA GLY A 16 -8.19 18.73 -13.02
C GLY A 16 -8.04 18.36 -11.55
N ALA A 17 -9.06 18.51 -10.71
CA ALA A 17 -8.98 18.08 -9.31
C ALA A 17 -10.16 17.16 -8.97
N ALA A 18 -9.84 15.96 -8.49
CA ALA A 18 -10.71 14.87 -8.03
C ALA A 18 -11.08 13.75 -9.03
N ALA A 19 -10.20 13.39 -9.97
CA ALA A 19 -10.20 12.03 -10.53
C ALA A 19 -9.45 11.06 -9.58
N LYS A 20 -9.98 10.85 -8.38
CA LYS A 20 -9.54 9.77 -7.46
C LYS A 20 -10.57 8.63 -7.39
N ALA A 21 -11.51 8.60 -8.33
CA ALA A 21 -12.53 7.58 -8.47
C ALA A 21 -12.24 6.65 -9.67
N GLN A 22 -11.02 6.12 -9.77
CA GLN A 22 -10.95 4.80 -10.39
C GLN A 22 -11.80 3.90 -9.50
N THR A 23 -12.95 3.46 -10.01
CA THR A 23 -13.86 2.55 -9.31
C THR A 23 -13.15 1.21 -9.17
N TYR A 24 -12.33 1.09 -8.15
CA TYR A 24 -11.76 -0.18 -7.73
C TYR A 24 -12.91 -1.06 -7.24
N SER A 25 -13.04 -2.24 -7.84
CA SER A 25 -13.91 -3.31 -7.38
C SER A 25 -13.04 -4.43 -6.80
N VAL A 26 -13.37 -4.86 -5.59
CA VAL A 26 -12.68 -5.99 -4.96
C VAL A 26 -12.87 -7.24 -5.82
N PRO A 27 -11.80 -8.00 -6.11
CA PRO A 27 -11.93 -9.29 -6.79
C PRO A 27 -12.86 -10.22 -6.02
N VAL A 28 -13.87 -10.74 -6.70
CA VAL A 28 -14.83 -11.71 -6.15
C VAL A 28 -14.71 -13.03 -6.89
N SER A 29 -15.10 -14.12 -6.24
CA SER A 29 -15.14 -15.46 -6.85
C SER A 29 -13.82 -15.92 -7.48
N TYR A 30 -12.69 -15.45 -6.94
CA TYR A 30 -11.36 -15.83 -7.40
C TYR A 30 -11.06 -17.30 -7.07
N LYS A 31 -10.29 -17.95 -7.94
CA LYS A 31 -9.79 -19.33 -7.73
C LYS A 31 -8.29 -19.33 -7.92
N MET A 32 -7.57 -19.51 -6.83
CA MET A 32 -6.11 -19.57 -6.81
C MET A 32 -5.70 -20.98 -6.40
N VAL A 33 -5.49 -21.86 -7.39
CA VAL A 33 -5.22 -23.28 -7.15
C VAL A 33 -3.78 -23.64 -7.54
N ASN A 34 -3.31 -23.09 -8.65
CA ASN A 34 -1.96 -23.33 -9.16
C ASN A 34 -1.17 -22.02 -9.29
N GLN A 35 0.15 -22.13 -9.48
CA GLN A 35 1.05 -20.98 -9.64
C GLN A 35 0.60 -19.98 -10.72
N ALA A 36 0.09 -20.44 -11.86
CA ALA A 36 -0.36 -19.57 -12.94
C ALA A 36 -1.59 -18.74 -12.55
N ASP A 37 -2.46 -19.27 -11.68
CA ASP A 37 -3.58 -18.50 -11.13
C ASP A 37 -3.07 -17.33 -10.27
N PHE A 38 -2.05 -17.54 -9.43
CA PHE A 38 -1.48 -16.46 -8.60
C PHE A 38 -0.88 -15.34 -9.45
N ILE A 39 -0.09 -15.70 -10.46
CA ILE A 39 0.50 -14.74 -11.42
C ILE A 39 -0.60 -13.95 -12.13
N LYS A 40 -1.68 -14.63 -12.56
CA LYS A 40 -2.83 -13.98 -13.20
C LYS A 40 -3.48 -12.91 -12.31
N TYR A 41 -3.47 -13.07 -10.99
CA TYR A 41 -4.06 -12.12 -10.03
C TYR A 41 -3.09 -11.03 -9.57
N GLU A 42 -1.82 -11.03 -9.98
CA GLU A 42 -0.87 -9.96 -9.62
C GLU A 42 -1.38 -8.54 -9.94
N PRO A 43 -2.00 -8.26 -11.10
CA PRO A 43 -2.57 -6.94 -11.37
C PRO A 43 -3.72 -6.57 -10.40
N ASP A 44 -4.51 -7.55 -9.98
CA ASP A 44 -5.58 -7.35 -8.99
C ASP A 44 -5.02 -7.05 -7.60
N VAL A 45 -3.95 -7.75 -7.21
CA VAL A 45 -3.21 -7.48 -5.98
C VAL A 45 -2.66 -6.06 -5.99
N ILE A 46 -1.98 -5.63 -7.05
CA ILE A 46 -1.45 -4.26 -7.17
C ILE A 46 -2.57 -3.23 -7.01
N ARG A 47 -3.69 -3.39 -7.73
CA ARG A 47 -4.85 -2.48 -7.61
C ARG A 47 -5.46 -2.46 -6.22
N THR A 48 -5.49 -3.62 -5.56
CA THR A 48 -5.97 -3.75 -4.17
C THR A 48 -5.08 -2.96 -3.22
N VAL A 49 -3.77 -3.12 -3.34
CA VAL A 49 -2.77 -2.42 -2.51
C VAL A 49 -2.84 -0.91 -2.76
N ASP A 50 -2.88 -0.47 -4.01
CA ASP A 50 -3.03 0.93 -4.39
C ASP A 50 -4.26 1.57 -3.75
N TRP A 51 -5.40 0.88 -3.79
CA TRP A 51 -6.63 1.35 -3.17
C TRP A 51 -6.52 1.41 -1.65
N LEU A 52 -5.95 0.37 -1.00
CA LEU A 52 -5.76 0.36 0.46
C LEU A 52 -4.83 1.51 0.94
N GLU A 53 -3.76 1.79 0.20
CA GLU A 53 -2.83 2.89 0.45
C GLU A 53 -3.49 4.27 0.30
N GLN A 54 -4.33 4.44 -0.74
CA GLN A 54 -4.89 5.76 -1.08
C GLN A 54 -6.20 6.09 -0.36
N THR A 55 -7.00 5.10 0.01
CA THR A 55 -8.33 5.32 0.60
C THR A 55 -8.23 5.50 2.11
N PRO A 56 -8.81 6.58 2.70
CA PRO A 56 -8.88 6.79 4.15
C PRO A 56 -9.47 5.61 4.93
N TRP A 57 -8.99 5.35 6.15
CA TRP A 57 -9.41 4.18 6.94
C TRP A 57 -10.89 4.13 7.28
N THR A 58 -11.53 5.30 7.38
CA THR A 58 -12.96 5.44 7.67
C THR A 58 -13.85 5.23 6.46
N GLU A 59 -13.28 5.18 5.25
CA GLU A 59 -14.03 5.00 4.01
C GLU A 59 -14.22 3.52 3.65
N GLU A 60 -15.42 3.22 3.14
CA GLU A 60 -15.83 1.90 2.62
C GLU A 60 -15.40 0.71 3.51
N PRO A 61 -15.76 0.66 4.81
CA PRO A 61 -15.20 -0.32 5.76
C PRO A 61 -15.45 -1.79 5.36
N GLN A 62 -16.61 -2.09 4.77
CA GLN A 62 -16.93 -3.43 4.26
C GLN A 62 -16.04 -3.81 3.06
N LYS A 63 -15.85 -2.88 2.12
CA LYS A 63 -14.99 -3.08 0.95
C LYS A 63 -13.53 -3.20 1.36
N ARG A 64 -13.09 -2.43 2.35
CA ARG A 64 -11.75 -2.54 2.93
C ARG A 64 -11.52 -3.93 3.51
N ARG A 65 -12.46 -4.43 4.31
CA ARG A 65 -12.38 -5.81 4.84
C ARG A 65 -12.24 -6.82 3.69
N ALA A 66 -13.13 -6.76 2.70
CA ALA A 66 -13.06 -7.67 1.56
C ALA A 66 -11.76 -7.56 0.75
N ALA A 67 -11.24 -6.34 0.56
CA ALA A 67 -9.96 -6.07 -0.09
C ALA A 67 -8.78 -6.66 0.70
N THR A 68 -8.77 -6.47 2.02
CA THR A 68 -7.76 -7.06 2.90
C THR A 68 -7.84 -8.58 2.92
N ASP A 69 -9.04 -9.15 2.93
CA ASP A 69 -9.24 -10.61 2.89
C ASP A 69 -8.71 -11.20 1.58
N PHE A 70 -9.01 -10.58 0.43
CA PHE A 70 -8.44 -10.98 -0.87
C PHE A 70 -6.90 -10.90 -0.86
N LEU A 71 -6.34 -9.78 -0.39
CA LEU A 71 -4.90 -9.57 -0.32
C LEU A 71 -4.24 -10.65 0.54
N PHE A 72 -4.72 -10.87 1.76
CA PHE A 72 -4.14 -11.84 2.68
C PHE A 72 -4.27 -13.27 2.15
N LYS A 73 -5.40 -13.61 1.52
CA LYS A 73 -5.57 -14.90 0.87
C LYS A 73 -4.58 -15.12 -0.27
N TRP A 74 -4.30 -14.09 -1.08
CA TRP A 74 -3.29 -14.19 -2.12
C TRP A 74 -1.89 -14.36 -1.53
N ILE A 75 -1.53 -13.55 -0.52
CA ILE A 75 -0.21 -13.60 0.13
C ILE A 75 0.05 -14.94 0.80
N GLN A 76 -0.93 -15.45 1.55
CA GLN A 76 -0.77 -16.68 2.33
C GLN A 76 -0.52 -17.91 1.46
N ASP A 77 -1.20 -17.98 0.31
CA ASP A 77 -1.17 -19.17 -0.53
C ASP A 77 -0.26 -19.01 -1.77
N SER A 78 0.37 -17.84 -1.95
CA SER A 78 1.23 -17.58 -3.11
C SER A 78 2.45 -18.49 -3.09
N PRO A 79 2.65 -19.31 -4.14
CA PRO A 79 3.86 -20.12 -4.27
C PRO A 79 5.03 -19.32 -4.85
N THR A 80 4.82 -18.08 -5.33
CA THR A 80 5.82 -17.30 -6.07
C THR A 80 6.54 -16.26 -5.23
N ILE A 81 5.94 -15.80 -4.13
CA ILE A 81 6.52 -14.76 -3.27
C ILE A 81 6.51 -15.25 -1.83
N THR A 82 7.70 -15.54 -1.31
CA THR A 82 7.88 -15.84 0.11
C THR A 82 8.21 -14.56 0.85
N MET A 83 7.29 -14.13 1.70
CA MET A 83 7.48 -12.96 2.54
C MET A 83 8.06 -13.37 3.90
N GLU A 84 9.15 -12.72 4.30
CA GLU A 84 9.68 -12.80 5.65
C GLU A 84 9.46 -11.46 6.33
N LEU A 85 8.58 -11.47 7.32
CA LEU A 85 8.21 -10.28 8.08
C LEU A 85 9.35 -9.92 9.04
N MET A 86 9.71 -8.64 9.09
CA MET A 86 10.65 -8.16 10.10
C MET A 86 10.05 -8.32 11.51
N PRO A 87 10.85 -8.67 12.54
CA PRO A 87 10.36 -8.85 13.91
C PRO A 87 9.60 -7.63 14.45
N ALA A 88 10.06 -6.42 14.09
CA ALA A 88 9.47 -5.16 14.53
C ALA A 88 8.05 -4.90 14.00
N LEU A 89 7.56 -5.67 13.00
CA LEU A 89 6.27 -5.38 12.37
C LEU A 89 5.09 -5.46 13.34
N MET A 90 5.14 -6.37 14.32
CA MET A 90 4.08 -6.49 15.31
C MET A 90 3.98 -5.22 16.16
N ASP A 91 5.12 -4.69 16.60
CA ASP A 91 5.19 -3.44 17.37
C ASP A 91 4.78 -2.23 16.52
N LEU A 92 5.11 -2.21 15.23
CA LEU A 92 4.71 -1.11 14.34
C LEU A 92 3.22 -1.08 13.99
N THR A 93 2.47 -2.12 14.31
CA THR A 93 1.07 -2.28 13.88
C THR A 93 0.10 -2.51 15.03
N ASP A 94 0.57 -2.63 16.28
CA ASP A 94 -0.24 -2.91 17.46
C ASP A 94 -1.30 -1.83 17.74
N ARG A 95 -0.96 -0.55 17.57
CA ARG A 95 -1.84 0.61 17.80
C ARG A 95 -2.62 1.02 16.56
N ASN A 96 -2.16 0.59 15.39
CA ASN A 96 -2.67 0.99 14.08
C ASN A 96 -2.81 -0.23 13.16
N ASN A 97 -3.58 -1.23 13.57
CA ASN A 97 -3.66 -2.56 12.94
C ASN A 97 -3.88 -2.60 11.42
N LYS A 98 -4.51 -1.56 10.84
CA LYS A 98 -4.70 -1.46 9.38
C LYS A 98 -3.38 -1.29 8.63
N LEU A 99 -2.30 -0.86 9.30
CA LEU A 99 -0.97 -0.75 8.73
C LEU A 99 -0.34 -2.11 8.40
N LEU A 100 -0.79 -3.21 9.02
CA LEU A 100 -0.33 -4.55 8.68
C LEU A 100 -0.62 -4.87 7.21
N ALA A 101 -1.84 -4.59 6.75
CA ALA A 101 -2.24 -4.79 5.36
C ALA A 101 -1.46 -3.89 4.39
N ILE A 102 -1.08 -2.69 4.83
CA ILE A 102 -0.29 -1.75 4.03
C ILE A 102 1.12 -2.26 3.86
N PHE A 103 1.76 -2.69 4.95
CA PHE A 103 3.10 -3.27 4.92
C PHE A 103 3.16 -4.49 4.01
N MET A 104 2.31 -5.49 4.29
CA MET A 104 2.31 -6.75 3.53
C MET A 104 1.96 -6.51 2.06
N GLY A 105 1.01 -5.62 1.79
CA GLY A 105 0.62 -5.23 0.43
C GLY A 105 1.75 -4.56 -0.34
N ALA A 106 2.40 -3.57 0.26
CA ALA A 106 3.52 -2.87 -0.35
C ALA A 106 4.72 -3.80 -0.59
N TYR A 107 4.99 -4.73 0.32
CA TYR A 107 6.02 -5.76 0.14
C TYR A 107 5.75 -6.58 -1.14
N VAL A 108 4.56 -7.18 -1.26
CA VAL A 108 4.27 -8.04 -2.42
C VAL A 108 4.14 -7.24 -3.71
N LYS A 109 3.59 -6.03 -3.65
CA LYS A 109 3.57 -5.10 -4.79
C LYS A 109 4.99 -4.78 -5.28
N TYR A 110 5.95 -4.59 -4.38
CA TYR A 110 7.35 -4.41 -4.74
C TYR A 110 7.91 -5.69 -5.40
N ALA A 111 7.73 -6.84 -4.75
CA ALA A 111 8.23 -8.12 -5.26
C ALA A 111 7.67 -8.48 -6.66
N ILE A 112 6.39 -8.18 -6.95
CA ILE A 112 5.79 -8.34 -8.28
C ILE A 112 6.49 -7.44 -9.32
N GLY A 113 6.80 -6.20 -8.95
CA GLY A 113 7.41 -5.22 -9.86
C GLY A 113 8.90 -5.46 -10.13
N TYR A 114 9.58 -6.24 -9.29
CA TYR A 114 11.02 -6.46 -9.34
C TYR A 114 11.35 -7.95 -9.15
N PRO A 115 11.43 -8.76 -10.24
CA PRO A 115 11.62 -10.20 -10.15
C PRO A 115 12.87 -10.66 -9.37
N ASP A 116 13.92 -9.83 -9.37
CA ASP A 116 15.18 -10.09 -8.66
C ASP A 116 15.30 -9.26 -7.35
N TYR A 117 14.17 -8.96 -6.71
CA TYR A 117 14.15 -8.18 -5.47
C TYR A 117 14.94 -8.84 -4.35
N THR A 118 15.55 -8.02 -3.50
CA THR A 118 16.05 -8.47 -2.20
C THR A 118 14.98 -8.28 -1.14
N LYS A 119 14.98 -9.14 -0.12
CA LYS A 119 14.05 -9.02 1.01
C LYS A 119 14.23 -7.68 1.75
N ASP A 120 15.45 -7.18 1.84
CA ASP A 120 15.75 -5.85 2.39
C ASP A 120 15.05 -4.74 1.60
N ALA A 121 15.16 -4.76 0.27
CA ALA A 121 14.54 -3.74 -0.59
C ALA A 121 13.00 -3.77 -0.50
N ALA A 122 12.40 -4.97 -0.48
CA ALA A 122 10.95 -5.10 -0.31
C ALA A 122 10.47 -4.66 1.08
N ASN A 123 11.20 -5.01 2.14
CA ASN A 123 10.93 -4.53 3.50
C ASN A 123 11.06 -3.01 3.60
N PHE A 124 12.09 -2.42 2.99
CA PHE A 124 12.27 -0.97 2.99
C PHE A 124 11.11 -0.26 2.27
N ALA A 125 10.71 -0.75 1.10
CA ALA A 125 9.53 -0.24 0.40
C ALA A 125 8.26 -0.36 1.25
N ALA A 126 8.07 -1.48 1.95
CA ALA A 126 6.93 -1.72 2.82
C ALA A 126 6.89 -0.77 4.03
N VAL A 127 8.03 -0.50 4.69
CA VAL A 127 8.12 0.47 5.78
C VAL A 127 7.83 1.89 5.29
N LYS A 128 8.33 2.26 4.11
CA LYS A 128 8.03 3.57 3.49
C LYS A 128 6.53 3.73 3.23
N ALA A 129 5.86 2.71 2.71
CA ALA A 129 4.42 2.73 2.47
C ALA A 129 3.63 2.82 3.79
N LEU A 130 4.03 2.06 4.82
CA LEU A 130 3.45 2.13 6.17
C LEU A 130 3.55 3.54 6.76
N ILE A 131 4.73 4.16 6.72
CA ILE A 131 4.95 5.52 7.20
C ILE A 131 4.08 6.51 6.42
N ALA A 132 4.05 6.40 5.09
CA ALA A 132 3.25 7.27 4.24
C ALA A 132 1.75 7.16 4.59
N LYS A 133 1.24 5.94 4.79
CA LYS A 133 -0.15 5.72 5.17
C LYS A 133 -0.46 6.28 6.55
N TYR A 134 0.38 6.00 7.55
CA TYR A 134 0.20 6.54 8.90
C TYR A 134 0.10 8.07 8.88
N LYS A 135 1.00 8.75 8.16
CA LYS A 135 1.00 10.21 8.02
C LYS A 135 -0.23 10.76 7.30
N ALA A 136 -0.73 10.03 6.31
CA ALA A 136 -1.89 10.45 5.53
C ALA A 136 -3.22 10.25 6.27
N GLU A 137 -3.25 9.41 7.31
CA GLU A 137 -4.50 9.04 7.97
C GLU A 137 -4.84 9.95 9.15
N PRO A 138 -5.90 10.76 9.08
CA PRO A 138 -6.23 11.68 10.16
C PRO A 138 -6.72 10.96 11.43
N THR A 139 -7.19 9.72 11.30
CA THR A 139 -7.71 8.91 12.41
C THR A 139 -6.68 7.96 13.00
N HIS A 140 -5.40 8.10 12.68
CA HIS A 140 -4.37 7.24 13.27
C HIS A 140 -4.23 7.48 14.77
N THR A 141 -3.95 6.41 15.51
CA THR A 141 -3.53 6.53 16.90
C THR A 141 -2.06 6.90 16.90
N LYS A 142 -1.69 8.00 17.56
CA LYS A 142 -0.27 8.40 17.65
C LYS A 142 0.59 7.27 18.22
N ASP A 143 1.68 6.99 17.54
CA ASP A 143 2.54 5.84 17.81
C ASP A 143 4.01 6.26 17.88
N ARG A 144 4.68 6.03 19.00
CA ARG A 144 6.06 6.52 19.20
C ARG A 144 7.07 5.80 18.29
N ASP A 145 6.82 4.55 17.95
CA ASP A 145 7.74 3.75 17.15
C ASP A 145 7.68 4.21 15.68
N ILE A 146 6.48 4.44 15.16
CA ILE A 146 6.30 5.00 13.81
C ILE A 146 6.85 6.45 13.74
N GLU A 147 6.61 7.27 14.76
CA GLU A 147 7.16 8.65 14.82
C GLU A 147 8.70 8.66 14.87
N ARG A 148 9.33 7.63 15.44
CA ARG A 148 10.78 7.44 15.35
C ARG A 148 11.20 7.11 13.93
N LEU A 149 10.49 6.23 13.23
CA LEU A 149 10.81 5.89 11.84
C LEU A 149 10.65 7.10 10.91
N ILE A 150 9.66 7.96 11.15
CA ILE A 150 9.50 9.22 10.40
C ILE A 150 10.74 10.12 10.53
N LYS A 151 11.37 10.17 11.71
CA LYS A 151 12.61 10.93 11.92
C LYS A 151 13.79 10.28 11.21
N LEU A 152 13.96 8.96 11.35
CA LEU A 152 15.01 8.21 10.64
C LEU A 152 14.90 8.39 9.12
N ASP A 153 13.67 8.40 8.57
CA ASP A 153 13.42 8.64 7.15
C ASP A 153 13.87 10.05 6.73
N LYS A 154 13.55 11.06 7.55
CA LYS A 154 13.97 12.45 7.32
C LYS A 154 15.49 12.60 7.36
N ASP A 155 16.15 11.84 8.23
CA ASP A 155 17.60 11.92 8.45
C ASP A 155 18.39 11.00 7.50
N GLY A 156 17.72 10.27 6.60
CA GLY A 156 18.36 9.37 5.63
C GLY A 156 18.86 8.05 6.23
N GLN A 157 18.38 7.68 7.43
CA GLN A 157 18.85 6.53 8.22
C GLN A 157 17.83 5.36 8.25
N LEU A 158 16.70 5.49 7.54
CA LEU A 158 15.64 4.48 7.59
C LEU A 158 16.06 3.14 6.96
N GLU A 159 16.79 3.18 5.85
CA GLU A 159 17.23 1.95 5.16
C GLU A 159 18.17 1.11 6.03
N ASP A 160 19.16 1.77 6.66
CA ASP A 160 20.07 1.14 7.63
C ASP A 160 19.32 0.52 8.80
N TRP A 161 18.29 1.21 9.30
CA TRP A 161 17.44 0.70 10.37
C TRP A 161 16.66 -0.54 9.91
N VAL A 162 16.05 -0.52 8.72
CA VAL A 162 15.31 -1.66 8.17
C VAL A 162 16.23 -2.87 8.01
N HIS A 163 17.41 -2.68 7.43
CA HIS A 163 18.40 -3.74 7.29
C HIS A 163 18.78 -4.33 8.65
N THR A 164 19.04 -3.48 9.65
CA THR A 164 19.41 -3.94 11.00
C THR A 164 18.28 -4.71 11.68
N GLU A 165 17.03 -4.24 11.60
CA GLU A 165 15.88 -4.90 12.22
C GLU A 165 15.52 -6.22 11.54
N TYR A 166 15.59 -6.28 10.22
CA TYR A 166 15.29 -7.49 9.46
C TYR A 166 16.29 -8.61 9.76
N GLN A 167 17.56 -8.28 10.03
CA GLN A 167 18.60 -9.25 10.38
C GLN A 167 18.53 -9.73 11.85
N LYS A 168 17.64 -9.17 12.68
CA LYS A 168 17.49 -9.66 14.06
C LYS A 168 16.88 -11.06 14.06
N PRO A 169 17.39 -11.98 14.89
CA PRO A 169 16.74 -13.27 15.06
C PRO A 169 15.30 -13.07 15.53
N ALA A 170 14.37 -13.84 14.96
CA ALA A 170 12.98 -13.85 15.39
C ALA A 170 12.94 -14.15 16.90
N GLN A 171 12.27 -13.29 17.67
CA GLN A 171 12.10 -13.50 19.10
C GLN A 171 11.25 -14.77 19.30
N GLN A 172 11.81 -15.75 20.03
CA GLN A 172 11.15 -17.02 20.38
C GLN A 172 10.06 -16.82 21.42
#